data_AF-A0A6B3HEA5-F1
#
_entry.id   AF-A0A6B3HEA5-F1
#
_cell.length_a   1.000
_cell.length_b   1.000
_cell.length_c   1.000
_cell.angle_alpha   90.00
_cell.angle_beta   90.00
_cell.angle_gamma   90.00
#
_symmetry.space_group_name_H-M   'P 1'
#
loop_
_entity.id
_entity.type
_entity.pdbx_description
1 polymer ?
#
loop_
_entity_poly.entity_id
_entity_poly.type
_entity_poly.pdbx_seq_one_letter_code
_entity_poly.pdbx_strand_id
1 'polypeptide(L)'
;RNCVFLIDGLGWEQIKAHPDEAPFLHSLLPTSRGGTGQPITAGFPSTTATSLASVGTGLPPGEHGLPGYTVRNPESGALMNQLRWKPFTAPKVWQPYPTVFQLADAAGVRTAQVSSPDFEQTPLTKVALSGGSFLG
;
A
#
# COMPACT_ATOMS: atom_id res chain seq x y z
N ARG A 1 18.80 8.22 2.77
CA ARG A 1 18.09 6.91 2.74
C ARG A 1 16.75 7.13 3.39
N ASN A 2 15.65 6.73 2.75
CA ASN A 2 14.30 6.85 3.31
C ASN A 2 13.73 5.43 3.48
N CYS A 3 13.00 5.21 4.57
CA CYS A 3 12.28 3.98 4.83
C CYS A 3 10.83 4.35 5.10
N VAL A 4 9.89 3.67 4.45
CA VAL A 4 8.46 3.81 4.72
C VAL A 4 8.02 2.50 5.35
N PHE A 5 7.51 2.56 6.57
CA PHE A 5 6.97 1.41 7.27
C PHE A 5 5.44 1.49 7.25
N LEU A 6 4.80 0.65 6.45
CA LEU A 6 3.35 0.55 6.37
C LEU A 6 2.87 -0.49 7.40
N ILE A 7 2.01 -0.07 8.32
CA ILE A 7 1.37 -0.95 9.29
C ILE A 7 -0.11 -1.01 8.95
N ASP A 8 -0.59 -2.18 8.55
CA ASP A 8 -2.00 -2.38 8.20
C ASP A 8 -2.88 -2.18 9.45
N GLY A 9 -3.99 -1.46 9.29
CA GLY A 9 -4.96 -1.21 10.36
C GLY A 9 -4.48 -0.32 11.51
N LEU A 10 -3.34 0.38 11.40
CA LEU A 10 -2.84 1.22 12.48
C LEU A 10 -3.72 2.46 12.70
N GLY A 11 -4.40 2.52 13.83
CA GLY A 11 -5.30 3.62 14.20
C GLY A 11 -4.59 4.75 14.95
N TRP A 12 -4.76 5.99 14.48
CA TRP A 12 -4.25 7.20 15.13
C TRP A 12 -4.72 7.34 16.58
N GLU A 13 -6.03 7.20 16.82
CA GLU A 13 -6.59 7.35 18.17
C GLU A 13 -6.16 6.20 19.09
N GLN A 14 -5.90 5.00 18.55
CA GLN A 14 -5.39 3.87 19.35
C GLN A 14 -3.97 4.13 19.86
N ILE A 15 -3.08 4.67 19.02
CA ILE A 15 -1.72 5.04 19.46
C ILE A 15 -1.78 6.08 20.58
N LYS A 16 -2.66 7.09 20.45
CA LYS A 16 -2.82 8.15 21.46
C LYS A 16 -3.42 7.64 22.77
N ALA A 17 -4.43 6.78 22.70
CA ALA A 17 -5.14 6.29 23.88
C ALA A 17 -4.35 5.22 24.65
N HIS A 18 -3.41 4.53 24.00
CA HIS A 18 -2.66 3.40 24.55
C HIS A 18 -1.14 3.59 24.43
N PRO A 19 -0.55 4.61 25.09
CA PRO A 19 0.88 4.90 25.00
C PRO A 19 1.77 3.74 25.47
N ASP A 20 1.29 2.95 26.43
CA ASP A 20 2.05 1.83 27.01
C ASP A 20 2.10 0.59 26.11
N GLU A 21 1.15 0.44 25.17
CA GLU A 21 1.09 -0.68 24.21
C GLU A 21 2.04 -0.46 23.01
N ALA A 22 2.32 0.80 22.67
CA ALA A 22 3.21 1.17 21.57
C ALA A 22 4.13 2.34 21.96
N PRO A 23 4.96 2.20 23.00
CA PRO A 23 5.70 3.31 23.61
C PRO A 23 6.65 3.99 22.62
N PHE A 24 7.26 3.22 21.73
CA PHE A 24 8.11 3.77 20.67
C PHE A 24 7.31 4.63 19.70
N LEU A 25 6.21 4.13 19.12
CA LEU A 25 5.39 4.89 18.16
C LEU A 25 4.76 6.13 18.81
N HIS A 26 4.29 6.01 20.05
CA HIS A 26 3.75 7.15 20.80
C HIS A 26 4.81 8.24 21.04
N SER A 27 6.06 7.86 21.35
CA SER A 27 7.16 8.82 21.55
C SER A 27 7.51 9.64 20.29
N LEU A 28 7.18 9.12 19.10
CA LEU A 28 7.42 9.79 17.82
C LEU A 28 6.40 10.89 17.52
N LEU A 29 5.22 10.89 18.16
CA LEU A 29 4.16 11.86 17.88
C LEU A 29 4.61 13.32 18.12
N PRO A 30 5.16 13.68 19.29
CA PRO A 30 5.64 15.05 19.52
C PRO A 30 7.03 15.33 18.91
N THR A 31 7.79 14.29 18.54
CA THR A 31 9.20 14.42 18.12
C THR A 31 9.43 14.24 16.62
N SER A 32 8.36 14.05 15.83
CA SER A 32 8.48 13.91 14.38
C SER A 32 9.24 15.08 13.78
N ARG A 33 10.33 14.79 13.06
CA ARG A 33 11.30 15.78 12.55
C ARG A 33 10.70 16.81 11.58
N GLY A 34 9.47 16.61 11.10
CA GLY A 34 8.72 17.56 10.27
C GLY A 34 7.45 18.11 10.91
N GLY A 35 7.23 17.90 12.22
CA GLY A 35 5.95 18.21 12.86
C GLY A 35 4.78 17.34 12.37
N THR A 36 5.09 16.25 11.65
CA THR A 36 4.11 15.39 10.96
C THR A 36 3.59 14.25 11.82
N GLY A 37 3.81 14.30 13.15
CA GLY A 37 3.18 13.38 14.09
C GLY A 37 1.70 13.72 14.27
N GLN A 38 0.95 13.61 13.18
CA GLN A 38 -0.45 14.00 13.01
C GLN A 38 -1.17 12.87 12.27
N PRO A 39 -2.50 12.76 12.39
CA PRO A 39 -3.25 11.75 11.65
C PRO A 39 -3.13 11.97 10.14
N ILE A 40 -3.13 10.87 9.39
CA ILE A 40 -3.33 10.87 7.94
C ILE A 40 -4.71 10.33 7.61
N THR A 41 -5.34 10.90 6.58
CA THR A 41 -6.63 10.41 6.07
C THR A 41 -6.38 9.33 5.03
N ALA A 42 -6.94 8.14 5.26
CA ALA A 42 -6.95 7.09 4.25
C ALA A 42 -7.87 7.46 3.08
N GLY A 43 -7.55 7.01 1.87
CA GLY A 43 -8.44 7.11 0.72
C GLY A 43 -9.74 6.32 0.92
N PHE A 44 -10.76 6.64 0.12
CA PHE A 44 -12.00 5.87 0.09
C PHE A 44 -12.05 4.90 -1.11
N PRO A 45 -12.46 3.64 -0.90
CA PRO A 45 -12.69 3.01 0.39
C PRO A 45 -11.39 2.61 1.10
N SER A 46 -11.41 2.62 2.42
CA SER A 46 -10.24 2.33 3.26
C SER A 46 -9.98 0.82 3.37
N THR A 47 -9.63 0.19 2.24
CA THR A 47 -9.28 -1.25 2.18
C THR A 47 -7.80 -1.43 1.91
N THR A 48 -7.21 -2.53 2.39
CA THR A 48 -5.76 -2.82 2.22
C THR A 48 -5.33 -2.73 0.75
N ALA A 49 -6.09 -3.33 -0.19
CA ALA A 49 -5.75 -3.31 -1.62
C ALA A 49 -5.75 -1.88 -2.18
N THR A 50 -6.76 -1.08 -1.83
CA THR A 50 -6.88 0.33 -2.23
C THR A 50 -5.73 1.16 -1.67
N SER A 51 -5.48 1.08 -0.36
CA SER A 51 -4.43 1.86 0.30
C SER A 51 -3.03 1.50 -0.19
N LEU A 52 -2.72 0.20 -0.36
CA LEU A 52 -1.43 -0.22 -0.90
C LEU A 52 -1.21 0.28 -2.32
N ALA A 53 -2.25 0.23 -3.16
CA ALA A 53 -2.17 0.76 -4.52
C ALA A 53 -2.00 2.28 -4.54
N SER A 54 -2.69 3.03 -3.68
CA SER A 54 -2.52 4.48 -3.57
C SER A 54 -1.11 4.84 -3.09
N VAL A 55 -0.59 4.19 -2.04
CA VAL A 55 0.79 4.41 -1.58
C VAL A 55 1.81 4.05 -2.65
N GLY A 56 1.58 2.91 -3.31
CA GLY A 56 2.48 2.34 -4.28
C GLY A 56 2.54 3.10 -5.61
N THR A 57 1.47 3.80 -5.98
CA THR A 57 1.38 4.49 -7.29
C THR A 57 1.35 6.00 -7.17
N GLY A 58 1.03 6.53 -5.99
CA GLY A 58 0.79 7.96 -5.78
C GLY A 58 -0.53 8.45 -6.39
N LEU A 59 -1.39 7.55 -6.87
CA LEU A 59 -2.65 7.88 -7.53
C LEU A 59 -3.85 7.66 -6.59
N PRO A 60 -4.99 8.31 -6.83
CA PRO A 60 -6.23 8.02 -6.10
C PRO A 60 -6.89 6.71 -6.57
N PRO A 61 -7.83 6.15 -5.78
CA PRO A 61 -8.51 4.89 -6.07
C PRO A 61 -9.19 4.79 -7.45
N GLY A 62 -9.79 5.88 -7.90
CA GLY A 62 -10.42 5.95 -9.21
C GLY A 62 -9.44 5.89 -10.39
N GLU A 63 -8.16 6.22 -10.16
CA GLU A 63 -7.13 6.22 -11.20
C GLU A 63 -6.34 4.92 -11.19
N HIS A 64 -5.83 4.46 -10.04
CA HIS A 64 -5.04 3.21 -10.02
C HIS A 64 -5.89 1.93 -10.19
N GLY A 65 -7.22 2.04 -10.26
CA GLY A 65 -8.11 0.92 -10.61
C GLY A 65 -8.25 -0.19 -9.56
N LEU A 66 -7.92 0.10 -8.29
CA LEU A 66 -8.10 -0.85 -7.17
C LEU A 66 -9.08 -0.27 -6.12
N PRO A 67 -10.36 -0.09 -6.47
CA PRO A 67 -11.27 0.74 -5.68
C PRO A 67 -11.98 -0.03 -4.56
N GLY A 68 -11.55 -1.24 -4.18
CA GLY A 68 -12.15 -1.88 -2.99
C GLY A 68 -11.73 -3.31 -2.72
N TYR A 69 -12.30 -3.88 -1.67
CA TYR A 69 -12.00 -5.25 -1.25
C TYR A 69 -12.58 -6.29 -2.21
N THR A 70 -13.87 -6.16 -2.55
CA THR A 70 -14.56 -6.97 -3.56
C THR A 70 -15.25 -6.04 -4.54
N VAL A 71 -14.94 -6.15 -5.83
CA VAL A 71 -15.46 -5.29 -6.89
C VAL A 71 -16.01 -6.13 -8.04
N ARG A 72 -16.95 -5.60 -8.82
CA ARG A 72 -17.40 -6.27 -10.04
C ARG A 72 -16.36 -6.06 -11.15
N ASN A 73 -15.86 -7.15 -11.72
CA ASN A 73 -15.06 -7.08 -12.93
C ASN A 73 -15.97 -6.65 -14.10
N PRO A 74 -15.65 -5.55 -14.80
CA PRO A 74 -16.48 -5.04 -15.90
C PRO A 74 -16.49 -5.96 -17.13
N GLU A 75 -15.42 -6.73 -17.37
CA GLU A 75 -15.30 -7.65 -18.51
C GLU A 75 -16.07 -8.95 -18.27
N SER A 76 -15.86 -9.60 -17.12
CA SER A 76 -16.48 -10.91 -16.83
C SER A 76 -17.80 -10.82 -16.09
N GLY A 77 -18.14 -9.65 -15.53
CA GLY A 77 -19.28 -9.46 -14.64
C GLY A 77 -19.14 -10.13 -13.26
N ALA A 78 -18.08 -10.91 -13.01
CA ALA A 78 -17.88 -11.62 -11.75
C ALA A 78 -17.43 -10.69 -10.62
N LEU A 79 -17.71 -11.06 -9.37
CA LEU A 79 -17.14 -10.39 -8.20
C LEU A 79 -15.70 -10.87 -7.98
N MET A 80 -14.79 -9.91 -7.85
CA MET A 80 -13.36 -10.12 -7.65
C MET A 80 -12.89 -9.51 -6.35
N ASN A 81 -12.27 -10.35 -5.51
CA ASN A 81 -11.54 -9.91 -4.33
C ASN A 81 -10.16 -9.38 -4.77
N GLN A 82 -9.91 -8.09 -4.59
CA GLN A 82 -8.66 -7.45 -5.03
C GLN A 82 -7.49 -7.68 -4.06
N LEU A 83 -7.75 -8.04 -2.80
CA LEU A 83 -6.67 -8.40 -1.87
C LEU A 83 -6.14 -9.81 -2.14
N ARG A 84 -7.05 -10.76 -2.36
CA ARG A 84 -6.74 -12.17 -2.63
C ARG A 84 -6.51 -12.46 -4.11
N TRP A 85 -6.86 -11.51 -4.98
CA TRP A 85 -6.82 -11.60 -6.43
C TRP A 85 -7.61 -12.80 -7.00
N LYS A 86 -8.86 -12.94 -6.57
CA LYS A 86 -9.73 -14.07 -6.95
C LYS A 86 -11.12 -13.59 -7.39
N PRO A 87 -11.63 -14.03 -8.56
CA PRO A 87 -10.97 -14.87 -9.54
C PRO A 87 -9.77 -14.17 -10.19
N PHE A 88 -8.86 -14.95 -10.76
CA PHE A 88 -7.66 -14.40 -11.38
C PHE A 88 -8.02 -13.60 -12.63
N THR A 89 -7.36 -12.45 -12.77
CA THR A 89 -7.34 -11.62 -13.97
C THR A 89 -5.94 -11.05 -14.14
N ALA A 90 -5.55 -10.72 -15.38
CA ALA A 90 -4.26 -10.12 -15.66
C ALA A 90 -4.11 -8.81 -14.86
N PRO A 91 -3.12 -8.67 -13.95
CA PRO A 91 -3.13 -7.58 -12.99
C PRO A 91 -2.99 -6.18 -13.61
N LYS A 92 -2.22 -6.09 -14.69
CA LYS A 92 -2.00 -4.84 -15.43
C LYS A 92 -3.24 -4.29 -16.13
N VAL A 93 -4.29 -5.09 -16.30
CA VAL A 93 -5.59 -4.62 -16.81
C VAL A 93 -6.29 -3.74 -15.76
N TRP A 94 -6.11 -4.04 -14.47
CA TRP A 94 -6.70 -3.25 -13.38
C TRP A 94 -5.85 -2.03 -13.03
N GLN A 95 -4.53 -2.21 -12.92
CA GLN A 95 -3.59 -1.13 -12.58
C GLN A 95 -2.49 -1.12 -13.66
N PRO A 96 -2.57 -0.22 -14.66
CA PRO A 96 -1.58 -0.17 -15.74
C PRO A 96 -0.37 0.71 -15.40
N TYR A 97 -0.52 1.66 -14.48
CA TYR A 97 0.48 2.69 -14.19
C TYR A 97 1.75 2.12 -13.53
N PRO A 98 2.91 2.78 -13.68
CA PRO A 98 4.08 2.42 -12.90
C PRO A 98 3.87 2.72 -11.42
N THR A 99 4.52 1.96 -10.55
CA THR A 99 4.63 2.29 -9.13
C THR A 99 5.68 3.39 -8.91
N VAL A 100 5.60 4.10 -7.79
CA VAL A 100 6.63 5.06 -7.37
C VAL A 100 8.01 4.39 -7.20
N PHE A 101 8.04 3.10 -6.82
CA PHE A 101 9.28 2.35 -6.66
C PHE A 101 9.90 1.98 -8.02
N GLN A 102 9.09 1.65 -9.03
CA GLN A 102 9.55 1.48 -10.42
C GLN A 102 10.13 2.78 -10.97
N LEU A 103 9.46 3.90 -10.73
CA LEU A 103 9.94 5.22 -11.17
C LEU A 103 11.26 5.58 -10.49
N ALA A 104 11.38 5.35 -9.18
CA ALA A 104 12.61 5.60 -8.43
C ALA A 104 13.78 4.71 -8.89
N ASP A 105 13.53 3.42 -9.10
CA ASP A 105 14.53 2.46 -9.59
C ASP A 105 15.02 2.83 -10.99
N ALA A 106 14.10 3.18 -11.90
CA ALA A 106 14.43 3.67 -13.24
C ALA A 106 15.25 4.98 -13.22
N ALA A 107 15.08 5.81 -12.17
CA ALA A 107 15.88 7.01 -11.94
C ALA A 107 17.23 6.73 -11.26
N GLY A 108 17.61 5.47 -11.06
CA GLY A 108 18.86 5.07 -10.42
C GLY A 108 18.85 5.11 -8.89
N VAL A 109 17.68 5.32 -8.27
CA VAL A 109 17.52 5.24 -6.82
C VAL A 109 17.25 3.79 -6.44
N ARG A 110 18.19 3.17 -5.74
CA ARG A 110 18.03 1.79 -5.27
C ARG A 110 16.81 1.67 -4.34
N THR A 111 15.81 0.91 -4.77
CA THR A 111 14.62 0.58 -3.98
C THR A 111 14.62 -0.88 -3.56
N ALA A 112 13.98 -1.17 -2.44
CA ALA A 112 13.72 -2.54 -1.99
C ALA A 112 12.39 -2.61 -1.25
N GLN A 113 11.65 -3.68 -1.50
CA GLN A 113 10.48 -4.06 -0.70
C GLN A 113 10.91 -5.13 0.29
N VAL A 114 10.41 -5.03 1.52
CA VAL A 114 10.67 -6.01 2.58
C VAL A 114 9.33 -6.56 3.05
N SER A 115 9.07 -7.84 2.79
CA SER A 115 7.82 -8.50 3.18
C SER A 115 7.98 -10.03 3.19
N SER A 116 6.93 -10.77 3.57
CA SER A 116 6.95 -12.24 3.50
C SER A 116 7.13 -12.73 2.06
N PRO A 117 7.93 -13.79 1.80
CA PRO A 117 8.10 -14.37 0.46
C PRO A 117 6.78 -14.75 -0.20
N ASP A 118 5.77 -15.12 0.60
CA ASP A 118 4.43 -15.47 0.12
C ASP A 118 3.77 -14.33 -0.67
N PHE A 119 4.18 -13.08 -0.44
CA PHE A 119 3.65 -11.91 -1.13
C PHE A 119 4.40 -11.53 -2.39
N GLU A 120 5.65 -11.96 -2.58
CA GLU A 120 6.53 -11.52 -3.67
C GLU A 120 5.85 -11.69 -5.04
N GLN A 121 5.28 -12.87 -5.26
CA GLN A 121 4.70 -13.24 -6.54
C GLN A 121 3.21 -12.93 -6.66
N THR A 122 2.60 -12.34 -5.62
CA THR A 122 1.17 -12.05 -5.63
C THR A 122 0.84 -10.93 -6.64
N PRO A 123 -0.31 -11.02 -7.32
CA PRO A 123 -0.77 -9.98 -8.23
C PRO A 123 -0.80 -8.57 -7.63
N LEU A 124 -1.26 -8.43 -6.37
CA LEU A 124 -1.36 -7.15 -5.70
C LEU A 124 0.02 -6.51 -5.53
N THR A 125 1.00 -7.25 -5.01
CA THR A 125 2.40 -6.77 -4.90
C THR A 125 2.96 -6.36 -6.25
N LYS A 126 2.67 -7.14 -7.30
CA LYS A 126 3.15 -6.86 -8.66
C LYS A 126 2.67 -5.53 -9.23
N VAL A 127 1.46 -5.09 -8.88
CA VAL A 127 0.90 -3.84 -9.42
C VAL A 127 0.96 -2.66 -8.46
N ALA A 128 0.98 -2.91 -7.16
CA ALA A 128 1.03 -1.85 -6.17
C ALA A 128 2.47 -1.50 -5.76
N LEU A 129 3.34 -2.48 -5.54
CA LEU A 129 4.59 -2.24 -4.80
C LEU A 129 5.86 -2.54 -5.59
N SER A 130 5.77 -3.18 -6.75
CA SER A 130 6.91 -3.56 -7.62
C SER A 130 7.91 -2.43 -7.84
N GLY A 131 9.16 -2.77 -8.11
CA GLY A 131 10.27 -1.82 -8.29
C GLY A 131 11.44 -2.20 -7.40
N GLY A 132 12.66 -2.14 -7.96
CA GLY A 132 13.86 -2.59 -7.28
C GLY A 132 13.82 -4.06 -6.88
N SER A 133 14.43 -4.39 -5.74
CA SER A 133 14.52 -5.77 -5.23
C SER A 133 13.40 -6.12 -4.25
N PHE A 134 13.02 -7.39 -4.17
CA PHE A 134 12.23 -7.94 -3.07
C PHE A 134 13.17 -8.64 -2.07
N LEU A 135 12.96 -8.45 -0.78
CA LEU A 135 13.76 -9.03 0.30
C LEU A 135 12.84 -9.63 1.37
N GLY A 136 13.09 -10.89 1.74
CA GLY A 136 12.34 -11.58 2.79
C GLY A 136 11.89 -12.95 2.36
#